data_AF-A0A7S0AQ53-F1
#
_entry.id   AF-A0A7S0AQ53-F1
#
_cell.length_a   1.000
_cell.length_b   1.000
_cell.length_c   1.000
_cell.angle_alpha   90.00
_cell.angle_beta   90.00
_cell.angle_gamma   90.00
#
_symmetry.space_group_name_H-M   'P 1'
#
loop_
_entity.id
_entity.type
_entity.pdbx_description
1 polymer ?
#
loop_
_entity_poly.entity_id
_entity_poly.type
_entity_poly.pdbx_seq_one_letter_code
_entity_poly.pdbx_strand_id
1 'polypeptide(L)'
;SKSKSAAPSIEASLEHVANVEARDVVSLIDGAELIDNVVQVQVSRSRSSSIQVLLAHAANVEGHPSSVSFTGISNLLNEAVDIHNLTNSSTEVSLAHVANVLGNPQTVLLEESSLIEDVVDIANHVASSSVDVQAHVVCNVNAETLSVSSSALIRNVVDVDTGDLTGGSSIHAAVEHIANFAGKNLLLLPHFDTDITGLILEVVDVGEVEHSAIRVSVVYACNVKTETMHAFGNPDSSSSLLENAVALSSLTGSSVVEAEVQHTANFKGVQCNVTQFVGS
;
A
#
# COMPACT_ATOMS: atom_id res chain seq x y z
N SER A 1 -13.37 -29.75 34.46
CA SER A 1 -13.60 -28.56 33.59
C SER A 1 -12.35 -28.35 32.77
N LYS A 2 -12.42 -28.46 31.44
CA LYS A 2 -11.30 -28.03 30.59
C LYS A 2 -11.35 -26.50 30.55
N SER A 3 -10.35 -25.82 31.09
CA SER A 3 -10.22 -24.37 30.88
C SER A 3 -10.13 -24.15 29.37
N LYS A 4 -11.07 -23.38 28.81
CA LYS A 4 -10.89 -22.82 27.47
C LYS A 4 -9.61 -21.99 27.54
N SER A 5 -8.53 -22.50 26.95
CA SER A 5 -7.37 -21.68 26.65
C SER A 5 -7.87 -20.49 25.84
N ALA A 6 -7.57 -19.28 26.26
CA ALA A 6 -7.79 -18.12 25.40
C ALA A 6 -7.03 -18.36 24.08
N ALA A 7 -7.63 -17.94 22.97
CA ALA A 7 -6.94 -17.86 21.70
C ALA A 7 -5.68 -16.98 21.87
N PRO A 8 -4.52 -17.35 21.31
CA PRO A 8 -3.36 -16.46 21.29
C PRO A 8 -3.72 -15.13 20.63
N SER A 9 -3.35 -14.02 21.29
CA SER A 9 -3.55 -12.66 20.78
C SER A 9 -2.21 -11.94 20.67
N ILE A 10 -1.98 -11.27 19.55
CA ILE A 10 -0.86 -10.36 19.32
C ILE A 10 -1.47 -8.96 19.17
N GLU A 11 -1.01 -8.02 19.99
CA GLU A 11 -1.42 -6.63 19.93
C GLU A 11 -0.15 -5.77 19.89
N ALA A 12 -0.02 -4.95 18.84
CA ALA A 12 1.06 -3.99 18.69
C ALA A 12 0.47 -2.60 18.48
N SER A 13 0.89 -1.64 19.29
CA SER A 13 0.52 -0.24 19.14
C SER A 13 1.79 0.60 19.16
N LEU A 14 2.07 1.28 18.05
CA LEU A 14 3.22 2.17 17.92
C LEU A 14 2.73 3.56 17.51
N GLU A 15 3.19 4.57 18.24
CA GLU A 15 2.85 5.96 18.02
C GLU A 15 4.14 6.81 17.98
N HIS A 16 4.25 7.71 17.00
CA HIS A 16 5.42 8.60 16.85
C HIS A 16 6.76 7.87 16.66
N VAL A 17 6.75 6.67 16.07
CA VAL A 17 7.95 5.86 15.85
C VAL A 17 8.56 6.07 14.47
N ALA A 18 9.88 5.91 14.38
CA ALA A 18 10.63 5.88 13.12
C ALA A 18 10.42 7.12 12.21
N ASN A 19 10.12 8.29 12.78
CA ASN A 19 10.04 9.53 12.02
C ASN A 19 11.44 10.13 11.79
N VAL A 20 11.67 10.67 10.60
CA VAL A 20 12.94 11.29 10.19
C VAL A 20 12.73 12.79 10.00
N GLU A 21 13.36 13.61 10.84
CA GLU A 21 13.44 15.06 10.62
C GLU A 21 14.76 15.41 9.93
N ALA A 22 14.71 15.70 8.63
CA ALA A 22 15.89 15.96 7.81
C ALA A 22 15.97 17.42 7.33
N ARG A 23 17.22 17.90 7.18
CA ARG A 23 17.52 19.26 6.66
C ARG A 23 18.14 19.28 5.27
N ASP A 24 18.59 18.13 4.78
CA ASP A 24 19.27 18.05 3.49
C ASP A 24 18.80 16.83 2.72
N VAL A 25 19.43 15.66 2.87
CA VAL A 25 19.07 14.48 2.07
C VAL A 25 18.57 13.35 2.96
N VAL A 26 17.51 12.69 2.51
CA VAL A 26 17.10 11.36 2.98
C VAL A 26 17.25 10.39 1.82
N SER A 27 17.97 9.30 2.05
CA SER A 27 18.14 8.25 1.06
C SER A 27 18.01 6.89 1.72
N LEU A 28 17.05 6.09 1.28
CA LEU A 28 16.94 4.67 1.60
C LEU A 28 17.31 3.90 0.33
N ILE A 29 18.22 2.94 0.47
CA ILE A 29 18.88 2.26 -0.65
C ILE A 29 18.99 0.77 -0.32
N ASP A 30 18.67 -0.09 -1.28
CA ASP A 30 18.95 -1.54 -1.28
C ASP A 30 18.42 -2.28 -0.03
N GLY A 31 17.10 -2.36 0.14
CA GLY A 31 16.48 -3.03 1.29
C GLY A 31 16.44 -2.20 2.56
N ALA A 32 16.71 -0.89 2.48
CA ALA A 32 16.64 -0.02 3.64
C ALA A 32 15.19 0.34 3.99
N GLU A 33 14.83 0.16 5.26
CA GLU A 33 13.49 0.41 5.78
C GLU A 33 13.56 1.24 7.06
N LEU A 34 12.56 2.12 7.30
CA LEU A 34 12.42 2.74 8.64
C LEU A 34 11.69 1.82 9.61
N ILE A 35 10.70 1.10 9.11
CA ILE A 35 10.02 0.00 9.78
C ILE A 35 10.01 -1.17 8.81
N ASP A 36 10.64 -2.28 9.19
CA ASP A 36 10.55 -3.56 8.49
C ASP A 36 9.14 -4.12 8.70
N ASN A 37 8.98 -5.03 9.66
CA ASN A 37 7.70 -5.62 10.00
C ASN A 37 7.26 -5.25 11.42
N VAL A 38 5.99 -4.83 11.59
CA VAL A 38 5.45 -4.60 12.95
C VAL A 38 5.09 -5.92 13.62
N VAL A 39 4.42 -6.80 12.88
CA VAL A 39 4.14 -8.18 13.30
C VAL A 39 4.54 -9.13 12.17
N GLN A 40 5.42 -10.07 12.49
CA GLN A 40 5.81 -11.13 11.57
C GLN A 40 5.46 -12.51 12.15
N VAL A 41 4.67 -13.29 11.42
CA VAL A 41 4.21 -14.62 11.84
C VAL A 41 4.70 -15.69 10.85
N GLN A 42 5.95 -16.13 11.05
CA GLN A 42 6.62 -17.12 10.21
C GLN A 42 6.20 -18.58 10.48
N VAL A 43 5.42 -18.85 11.52
CA VAL A 43 4.90 -20.21 11.74
C VAL A 43 3.90 -20.52 10.65
N SER A 44 4.08 -21.68 10.00
CA SER A 44 3.35 -22.10 8.80
C SER A 44 1.83 -22.12 8.93
N ARG A 45 1.28 -21.88 10.13
CA ARG A 45 -0.15 -21.88 10.46
C ARG A 45 -0.41 -20.93 11.64
N SER A 46 -0.73 -19.67 11.37
CA SER A 46 -1.39 -18.82 12.37
C SER A 46 -2.82 -19.34 12.53
N ARG A 47 -3.08 -20.08 13.62
CA ARG A 47 -4.38 -20.73 13.86
C ARG A 47 -5.04 -20.21 15.10
N SER A 48 -6.31 -19.82 14.96
CA SER A 48 -7.11 -19.39 16.11
C SER A 48 -6.44 -18.26 16.87
N SER A 49 -5.92 -17.28 16.13
CA SER A 49 -5.22 -16.11 16.65
C SER A 49 -6.00 -14.83 16.35
N SER A 50 -5.80 -13.83 17.21
CA SER A 50 -6.20 -12.45 16.95
C SER A 50 -4.96 -11.60 16.83
N ILE A 51 -4.79 -10.87 15.73
CA ILE A 51 -3.69 -9.94 15.50
C ILE A 51 -4.31 -8.55 15.38
N GLN A 52 -3.83 -7.61 16.19
CA GLN A 52 -4.23 -6.21 16.11
C GLN A 52 -2.97 -5.34 16.03
N VAL A 53 -2.91 -4.51 14.99
CA VAL A 53 -1.84 -3.53 14.79
C VAL A 53 -2.46 -2.13 14.71
N LEU A 54 -2.01 -1.23 15.57
CA LEU A 54 -2.33 0.19 15.52
C LEU A 54 -1.03 0.97 15.29
N LEU A 55 -0.94 1.65 14.16
CA LEU A 55 0.21 2.48 13.81
C LEU A 55 -0.25 3.93 13.60
N ALA A 56 0.27 4.85 14.42
CA ALA A 56 -0.11 6.25 14.37
C ALA A 56 1.13 7.16 14.30
N HIS A 57 1.09 8.16 13.42
CA HIS A 57 2.17 9.15 13.28
C HIS A 57 3.56 8.51 13.13
N ALA A 58 3.67 7.47 12.30
CA ALA A 58 4.87 6.63 12.20
C ALA A 58 5.50 6.66 10.81
N ALA A 59 6.81 6.39 10.75
CA ALA A 59 7.58 6.29 9.51
C ALA A 59 7.48 7.53 8.59
N ASN A 60 7.23 8.72 9.15
CA ASN A 60 7.13 9.94 8.35
C ASN A 60 8.50 10.56 8.10
N VAL A 61 8.69 11.11 6.90
CA VAL A 61 9.81 12.00 6.60
C VAL A 61 9.30 13.43 6.69
N GLU A 62 9.89 14.21 7.59
CA GLU A 62 9.54 15.60 7.85
C GLU A 62 10.79 16.51 7.80
N GLY A 63 10.57 17.81 7.95
CA GLY A 63 11.62 18.83 7.92
C GLY A 63 11.59 19.64 6.62
N HIS A 64 12.76 19.94 6.07
CA HIS A 64 12.90 20.60 4.77
C HIS A 64 14.08 19.98 3.98
N PRO A 65 14.07 18.66 3.74
CA PRO A 65 15.12 18.06 2.93
C PRO A 65 15.11 18.67 1.52
N SER A 66 16.29 18.88 0.94
CA SER A 66 16.44 19.22 -0.47
C SER A 66 15.94 18.08 -1.36
N SER A 67 16.21 16.82 -0.97
CA SER A 67 15.77 15.63 -1.70
C SER A 67 15.47 14.44 -0.80
N VAL A 68 14.49 13.64 -1.20
CA VAL A 68 14.18 12.32 -0.62
C VAL A 68 14.22 11.28 -1.74
N SER A 69 14.96 10.19 -1.55
CA SER A 69 15.10 9.13 -2.54
C SER A 69 14.94 7.74 -1.92
N PHE A 70 14.20 6.89 -2.61
CA PHE A 70 14.04 5.47 -2.32
C PHE A 70 14.46 4.71 -3.58
N THR A 71 15.42 3.79 -3.45
CA THR A 71 15.98 3.03 -4.58
C THR A 71 16.22 1.58 -4.17
N GLY A 72 15.83 0.61 -4.99
CA GLY A 72 16.14 -0.81 -4.80
C GLY A 72 15.44 -1.43 -3.58
N ILE A 73 14.15 -1.76 -3.74
CA ILE A 73 13.25 -2.35 -2.74
C ILE A 73 13.47 -1.72 -1.37
N SER A 74 13.10 -0.45 -1.23
CA SER A 74 13.27 0.30 0.02
C SER A 74 12.00 1.06 0.36
N ASN A 75 11.66 1.11 1.65
CA ASN A 75 10.34 1.53 2.08
C ASN A 75 10.40 2.33 3.38
N LEU A 76 9.38 3.15 3.63
CA LEU A 76 9.22 3.75 4.97
C LEU A 76 8.65 2.72 5.93
N LEU A 77 7.70 1.92 5.45
CA LEU A 77 7.18 0.74 6.12
C LEU A 77 7.20 -0.39 5.08
N ASN A 78 7.88 -1.50 5.37
CA ASN A 78 7.77 -2.68 4.53
C ASN A 78 6.38 -3.27 4.70
N GLU A 79 6.12 -3.97 5.82
CA GLU A 79 4.79 -4.51 6.11
C GLU A 79 4.30 -4.21 7.54
N ALA A 80 3.01 -3.88 7.70
CA ALA A 80 2.46 -3.81 9.06
C ALA A 80 2.26 -5.23 9.62
N VAL A 81 1.85 -6.17 8.77
CA VAL A 81 1.62 -7.57 9.14
C VAL A 81 2.09 -8.49 8.02
N ASP A 82 3.12 -9.29 8.31
CA ASP A 82 3.66 -10.38 7.47
C ASP A 82 3.14 -11.72 8.01
N ILE A 83 2.33 -12.45 7.23
CA ILE A 83 1.80 -13.76 7.63
C ILE A 83 1.89 -14.78 6.51
N HIS A 84 2.53 -15.91 6.75
CA HIS A 84 2.54 -16.96 5.73
C HIS A 84 1.18 -17.64 5.45
N ASN A 85 0.36 -17.91 6.48
CA ASN A 85 -0.98 -18.49 6.34
C ASN A 85 -1.91 -18.02 7.46
N LEU A 86 -3.15 -17.62 7.12
CA LEU A 86 -4.16 -17.18 8.08
C LEU A 86 -5.35 -18.13 8.13
N THR A 87 -5.49 -18.92 9.20
CA THR A 87 -6.57 -19.92 9.32
C THR A 87 -7.36 -19.82 10.62
N ASN A 88 -8.68 -19.66 10.55
CA ASN A 88 -9.54 -19.45 11.73
C ASN A 88 -9.07 -18.29 12.61
N SER A 89 -8.60 -17.21 12.00
CA SER A 89 -7.96 -16.10 12.71
C SER A 89 -8.56 -14.76 12.29
N SER A 90 -8.31 -13.72 13.09
CA SER A 90 -8.67 -12.34 12.77
C SER A 90 -7.43 -11.46 12.78
N THR A 91 -7.29 -10.62 11.76
CA THR A 91 -6.26 -9.59 11.65
C THR A 91 -6.95 -8.25 11.50
N GLU A 92 -6.62 -7.29 12.37
CA GLU A 92 -7.09 -5.91 12.32
C GLU A 92 -5.87 -4.99 12.25
N VAL A 93 -5.80 -4.14 11.23
CA VAL A 93 -4.73 -3.14 11.07
C VAL A 93 -5.34 -1.76 10.93
N SER A 94 -4.93 -0.83 11.78
CA SER A 94 -5.32 0.58 11.71
C SER A 94 -4.08 1.46 11.55
N LEU A 95 -4.01 2.18 10.43
CA LEU A 95 -2.94 3.12 10.12
C LEU A 95 -3.49 4.55 10.11
N ALA A 96 -2.85 5.46 10.85
CA ALA A 96 -3.19 6.88 10.87
C ALA A 96 -1.94 7.76 10.75
N HIS A 97 -1.85 8.61 9.75
CA HIS A 97 -0.66 9.47 9.56
C HIS A 97 0.65 8.67 9.46
N VAL A 98 0.68 7.66 8.57
CA VAL A 98 1.81 6.74 8.39
C VAL A 98 2.50 6.96 7.04
N ALA A 99 3.82 6.83 7.01
CA ALA A 99 4.64 6.82 5.80
C ALA A 99 4.46 8.08 4.91
N ASN A 100 4.18 9.24 5.49
CA ASN A 100 4.04 10.48 4.73
C ASN A 100 5.41 11.13 4.48
N VAL A 101 5.59 11.72 3.30
CA VAL A 101 6.74 12.57 2.99
C VAL A 101 6.27 14.03 2.96
N LEU A 102 6.58 14.74 4.04
CA LEU A 102 6.12 16.09 4.34
C LEU A 102 7.31 17.05 4.36
N GLY A 103 7.05 18.36 4.32
CA GLY A 103 8.10 19.39 4.41
C GLY A 103 8.51 20.05 3.09
N ASN A 104 7.81 19.76 2.00
CA ASN A 104 8.06 20.33 0.67
C ASN A 104 9.49 20.11 0.14
N PRO A 105 10.05 18.88 0.15
CA PRO A 105 11.28 18.63 -0.58
C PRO A 105 11.20 19.06 -2.04
N GLN A 106 12.34 19.41 -2.64
CA GLN A 106 12.38 19.76 -4.06
C GLN A 106 12.01 18.54 -4.91
N THR A 107 12.56 17.38 -4.53
CA THR A 107 12.32 16.13 -5.25
C THR A 107 12.08 14.99 -4.26
N VAL A 108 11.05 14.20 -4.56
CA VAL A 108 10.86 12.85 -4.04
C VAL A 108 10.98 11.89 -5.23
N LEU A 109 11.93 10.96 -5.13
CA LEU A 109 12.17 9.93 -6.14
C LEU A 109 11.87 8.56 -5.53
N LEU A 110 11.05 7.78 -6.20
CA LEU A 110 10.89 6.35 -5.95
C LEU A 110 11.28 5.61 -7.23
N GLU A 111 12.29 4.77 -7.13
CA GLU A 111 12.77 3.89 -8.19
C GLU A 111 12.78 2.47 -7.64
N GLU A 112 11.98 1.57 -8.23
CA GLU A 112 11.88 0.16 -7.78
C GLU A 112 11.65 0.04 -6.26
N SER A 113 10.77 0.88 -5.72
CA SER A 113 10.54 1.05 -4.27
C SER A 113 9.10 1.44 -3.99
N SER A 114 8.71 1.53 -2.72
CA SER A 114 7.44 2.15 -2.35
C SER A 114 7.53 2.85 -1.00
N LEU A 115 6.57 3.71 -0.64
CA LEU A 115 6.55 4.24 0.74
C LEU A 115 6.03 3.17 1.71
N ILE A 116 5.02 2.43 1.28
CA ILE A 116 4.56 1.18 1.89
C ILE A 116 4.66 0.09 0.83
N GLU A 117 5.32 -1.03 1.13
CA GLU A 117 5.19 -2.25 0.33
C GLU A 117 3.76 -2.73 0.51
N ASP A 118 3.48 -3.51 1.56
CA ASP A 118 2.13 -4.01 1.82
C ASP A 118 1.64 -3.63 3.21
N VAL A 119 0.36 -3.30 3.38
CA VAL A 119 -0.15 -3.11 4.76
C VAL A 119 -0.32 -4.47 5.44
N VAL A 120 -0.88 -5.44 4.74
CA VAL A 120 -0.97 -6.84 5.17
C VAL A 120 -0.50 -7.72 4.02
N ASP A 121 0.61 -8.43 4.20
CA ASP A 121 1.08 -9.47 3.29
C ASP A 121 0.68 -10.86 3.83
N ILE A 122 0.01 -11.64 2.98
CA ILE A 122 -0.35 -13.02 3.22
C ILE A 122 0.13 -13.92 2.08
N ALA A 123 1.35 -14.43 2.22
CA ALA A 123 2.06 -15.18 1.18
C ALA A 123 1.40 -16.47 0.61
N ASN A 124 0.21 -16.91 1.07
CA ASN A 124 -0.35 -18.19 0.57
C ASN A 124 -1.87 -18.34 0.65
N HIS A 125 -2.52 -18.34 1.82
CA HIS A 125 -3.98 -18.46 1.84
C HIS A 125 -4.64 -17.95 3.12
N VAL A 126 -5.90 -17.55 2.96
CA VAL A 126 -6.78 -17.05 4.01
C VAL A 126 -8.01 -17.95 4.10
N ALA A 127 -8.09 -18.80 5.13
CA ALA A 127 -9.15 -19.79 5.29
C ALA A 127 -9.97 -19.61 6.58
N SER A 128 -11.28 -19.41 6.43
CA SER A 128 -12.19 -19.15 7.55
C SER A 128 -11.70 -18.03 8.49
N SER A 129 -11.12 -16.98 7.92
CA SER A 129 -10.45 -15.89 8.63
C SER A 129 -10.96 -14.52 8.19
N SER A 130 -10.70 -13.49 8.98
CA SER A 130 -11.05 -12.11 8.66
C SER A 130 -9.82 -11.20 8.65
N VAL A 131 -9.69 -10.36 7.64
CA VAL A 131 -8.71 -9.26 7.58
C VAL A 131 -9.49 -7.95 7.48
N ASP A 132 -9.26 -7.03 8.41
CA ASP A 132 -9.84 -5.68 8.40
C ASP A 132 -8.71 -4.66 8.43
N VAL A 133 -8.64 -3.79 7.42
CA VAL A 133 -7.65 -2.73 7.30
C VAL A 133 -8.36 -1.38 7.22
N GLN A 134 -7.97 -0.47 8.11
CA GLN A 134 -8.39 0.92 8.10
C GLN A 134 -7.16 1.81 7.95
N ALA A 135 -7.06 2.55 6.84
CA ALA A 135 -5.96 3.47 6.61
C ALA A 135 -6.47 4.89 6.40
N HIS A 136 -5.98 5.84 7.21
CA HIS A 136 -6.35 7.25 7.13
C HIS A 136 -5.11 8.15 7.08
N VAL A 137 -4.98 8.97 6.05
CA VAL A 137 -3.83 9.88 5.85
C VAL A 137 -2.51 9.09 5.79
N VAL A 138 -2.38 8.23 4.78
CA VAL A 138 -1.23 7.33 4.61
C VAL A 138 -0.55 7.58 3.26
N CYS A 139 0.79 7.53 3.23
CA CYS A 139 1.59 7.71 2.02
C CYS A 139 1.33 9.02 1.25
N ASN A 140 0.98 10.11 1.94
CA ASN A 140 0.82 11.39 1.27
C ASN A 140 2.17 12.07 1.05
N VAL A 141 2.36 12.61 -0.14
CA VAL A 141 3.60 13.30 -0.55
C VAL A 141 3.30 14.77 -0.83
N ASN A 142 4.05 15.65 -0.18
CA ASN A 142 4.04 17.07 -0.46
C ASN A 142 5.45 17.52 -0.85
N ALA A 143 5.70 17.70 -2.14
CA ALA A 143 7.02 17.96 -2.72
C ALA A 143 6.90 18.83 -3.98
N GLU A 144 7.97 19.51 -4.42
CA GLU A 144 7.91 20.23 -5.70
C GLU A 144 7.79 19.26 -6.89
N THR A 145 8.56 18.17 -6.88
CA THR A 145 8.47 17.11 -7.87
C THR A 145 8.36 15.74 -7.20
N LEU A 146 7.40 14.92 -7.61
CA LEU A 146 7.35 13.50 -7.32
C LEU A 146 7.62 12.73 -8.61
N SER A 147 8.64 11.88 -8.59
CA SER A 147 8.97 10.94 -9.66
C SER A 147 8.82 9.53 -9.15
N VAL A 148 7.94 8.75 -9.76
CA VAL A 148 7.70 7.35 -9.46
C VAL A 148 8.09 6.55 -10.69
N SER A 149 9.03 5.61 -10.51
CA SER A 149 9.53 4.75 -11.58
C SER A 149 9.53 3.30 -11.16
N SER A 150 8.80 2.45 -11.89
CA SER A 150 8.71 1.01 -11.58
C SER A 150 8.26 0.77 -10.12
N SER A 151 7.30 1.57 -9.66
CA SER A 151 7.11 1.82 -8.24
C SER A 151 5.69 2.30 -7.94
N ALA A 152 5.31 2.27 -6.65
CA ALA A 152 4.10 2.92 -6.15
C ALA A 152 4.32 3.62 -4.82
N LEU A 153 3.41 4.52 -4.40
CA LEU A 153 3.47 5.02 -3.02
C LEU A 153 2.99 3.95 -2.05
N ILE A 154 1.97 3.18 -2.43
CA ILE A 154 1.52 1.97 -1.77
C ILE A 154 1.50 0.87 -2.83
N ARG A 155 2.19 -0.25 -2.58
CA ARG A 155 2.11 -1.41 -3.48
C ARG A 155 0.74 -2.06 -3.30
N ASN A 156 0.51 -2.70 -2.15
CA ASN A 156 -0.77 -3.32 -1.83
C ASN A 156 -1.28 -2.88 -0.44
N VAL A 157 -2.60 -2.75 -0.26
CA VAL A 157 -3.17 -2.60 1.10
C VAL A 157 -3.41 -3.97 1.73
N VAL A 158 -3.92 -4.92 0.97
CA VAL A 158 -3.90 -6.34 1.34
C VAL A 158 -3.37 -7.11 0.15
N ASP A 159 -2.27 -7.80 0.33
CA ASP A 159 -1.76 -8.79 -0.62
C ASP A 159 -2.01 -10.19 -0.06
N VAL A 160 -2.68 -11.02 -0.85
CA VAL A 160 -2.77 -12.46 -0.61
C VAL A 160 -2.09 -13.20 -1.76
N ASP A 161 -1.00 -12.65 -2.27
CA ASP A 161 -0.04 -13.27 -3.18
C ASP A 161 -0.76 -14.02 -4.32
N THR A 162 -0.21 -15.13 -4.80
CA THR A 162 -0.94 -16.07 -5.67
C THR A 162 -1.97 -16.94 -4.92
N GLY A 163 -2.44 -16.47 -3.78
CA GLY A 163 -3.11 -17.24 -2.74
C GLY A 163 -4.63 -17.20 -2.77
N ASP A 164 -5.25 -18.13 -2.04
CA ASP A 164 -6.71 -18.31 -2.09
C ASP A 164 -7.42 -17.76 -0.83
N LEU A 165 -8.57 -17.13 -1.05
CA LEU A 165 -9.52 -16.71 -0.02
C LEU A 165 -10.69 -17.69 0.05
N THR A 166 -10.72 -18.55 1.08
CA THR A 166 -11.63 -19.70 1.15
C THR A 166 -12.36 -19.84 2.49
N GLY A 167 -13.37 -20.72 2.53
CA GLY A 167 -13.94 -21.19 3.79
C GLY A 167 -14.76 -20.15 4.56
N GLY A 168 -15.40 -19.21 3.86
CA GLY A 168 -16.17 -18.13 4.50
C GLY A 168 -15.29 -17.01 5.02
N SER A 169 -14.09 -16.83 4.47
CA SER A 169 -13.21 -15.73 4.84
C SER A 169 -13.74 -14.37 4.38
N SER A 170 -13.25 -13.30 5.00
CA SER A 170 -13.59 -11.94 4.59
C SER A 170 -12.39 -11.00 4.63
N ILE A 171 -12.23 -10.19 3.58
CA ILE A 171 -11.32 -9.04 3.57
C ILE A 171 -12.15 -7.77 3.53
N HIS A 172 -11.86 -6.84 4.43
CA HIS A 172 -12.39 -5.49 4.42
C HIS A 172 -11.23 -4.49 4.41
N ALA A 173 -11.20 -3.61 3.42
CA ALA A 173 -10.22 -2.53 3.34
C ALA A 173 -10.95 -1.20 3.17
N ALA A 174 -10.86 -0.34 4.18
CA ALA A 174 -11.39 1.01 4.16
C ALA A 174 -10.22 2.00 4.19
N VAL A 175 -10.00 2.70 3.09
CA VAL A 175 -8.87 3.61 2.92
C VAL A 175 -9.34 5.02 2.59
N GLU A 176 -8.86 5.98 3.36
CA GLU A 176 -9.24 7.38 3.24
C GLU A 176 -8.01 8.30 3.24
N HIS A 177 -7.99 9.28 2.34
CA HIS A 177 -6.88 10.25 2.25
C HIS A 177 -5.51 9.58 2.06
N ILE A 178 -5.42 8.58 1.19
CA ILE A 178 -4.18 7.83 0.95
C ILE A 178 -3.53 8.17 -0.39
N ALA A 179 -2.20 8.05 -0.45
CA ALA A 179 -1.39 8.21 -1.66
C ALA A 179 -1.64 9.53 -2.41
N ASN A 180 -1.98 10.62 -1.71
CA ASN A 180 -2.19 11.92 -2.36
C ASN A 180 -0.86 12.62 -2.64
N PHE A 181 -0.81 13.36 -3.75
CA PHE A 181 0.34 14.18 -4.11
C PHE A 181 -0.05 15.66 -4.23
N ALA A 182 0.73 16.51 -3.58
CA ALA A 182 0.67 17.96 -3.76
C ALA A 182 2.06 18.48 -4.17
N GLY A 183 2.12 19.17 -5.31
CA GLY A 183 3.39 19.66 -5.86
C GLY A 183 3.27 20.44 -7.15
N LYS A 184 4.38 20.59 -7.88
CA LYS A 184 4.39 21.19 -9.22
C LYS A 184 4.40 20.16 -10.32
N ASN A 185 5.15 19.07 -10.15
CA ASN A 185 5.35 18.05 -11.18
C ASN A 185 5.11 16.64 -10.60
N LEU A 186 4.27 15.87 -11.28
CA LEU A 186 4.15 14.43 -11.07
C LEU A 186 4.67 13.71 -12.31
N LEU A 187 5.67 12.84 -12.13
CA LEU A 187 6.24 12.00 -13.19
C LEU A 187 5.97 10.54 -12.84
N LEU A 188 5.21 9.84 -13.68
CA LEU A 188 5.01 8.40 -13.61
C LEU A 188 5.73 7.77 -14.80
N LEU A 189 6.82 7.07 -14.50
CA LEU A 189 7.76 6.52 -15.47
C LEU A 189 7.71 4.99 -15.40
N PRO A 190 7.00 4.29 -16.30
CA PRO A 190 7.04 2.83 -16.28
C PRO A 190 8.44 2.34 -16.66
N HIS A 191 8.87 1.22 -16.08
CA HIS A 191 10.03 0.51 -16.62
C HIS A 191 9.68 -0.11 -17.98
N PHE A 192 10.72 -0.40 -18.78
CA PHE A 192 10.54 -1.09 -20.06
C PHE A 192 10.22 -2.59 -19.90
N ASP A 193 10.45 -3.15 -18.70
CA ASP A 193 10.13 -4.54 -18.36
C ASP A 193 8.96 -4.54 -17.38
N THR A 194 7.80 -5.01 -17.86
CA THR A 194 6.53 -5.46 -17.20
C THR A 194 5.96 -4.77 -15.96
N ASP A 195 6.67 -3.87 -15.30
CA ASP A 195 6.30 -3.36 -13.99
C ASP A 195 5.34 -2.19 -14.12
N ILE A 196 4.29 -2.26 -13.31
CA ILE A 196 3.25 -1.25 -13.26
C ILE A 196 3.71 -0.14 -12.35
N THR A 197 3.52 1.10 -12.79
CA THR A 197 3.86 2.28 -12.00
C THR A 197 2.57 2.99 -11.61
N GLY A 198 2.44 3.32 -10.33
CA GLY A 198 1.29 4.11 -9.90
C GLY A 198 1.46 4.83 -8.58
N LEU A 199 0.36 5.36 -8.03
CA LEU A 199 0.37 5.85 -6.65
C LEU A 199 -0.11 4.74 -5.70
N ILE A 200 -1.11 3.97 -6.14
CA ILE A 200 -1.53 2.72 -5.55
C ILE A 200 -1.59 1.68 -6.67
N LEU A 201 -0.95 0.53 -6.50
CA LEU A 201 -1.19 -0.59 -7.42
C LEU A 201 -2.55 -1.20 -7.06
N GLU A 202 -2.62 -1.91 -5.94
CA GLU A 202 -3.83 -2.60 -5.52
C GLU A 202 -4.26 -2.24 -4.10
N VAL A 203 -5.57 -2.13 -3.87
CA VAL A 203 -6.10 -2.09 -2.50
C VAL A 203 -6.27 -3.52 -1.95
N VAL A 204 -6.74 -4.44 -2.77
CA VAL A 204 -6.76 -5.86 -2.44
C VAL A 204 -6.30 -6.63 -3.66
N ASP A 205 -5.19 -7.37 -3.54
CA ASP A 205 -4.77 -8.39 -4.51
C ASP A 205 -4.91 -9.77 -3.88
N VAL A 206 -5.61 -10.66 -4.58
CA VAL A 206 -5.88 -12.04 -4.14
C VAL A 206 -5.94 -12.93 -5.37
N GLY A 207 -5.35 -14.12 -5.29
CA GLY A 207 -5.48 -15.17 -6.29
C GLY A 207 -6.93 -15.63 -6.52
N GLU A 208 -7.36 -16.74 -5.91
CA GLU A 208 -8.70 -17.28 -6.11
C GLU A 208 -9.63 -16.97 -4.92
N VAL A 209 -10.89 -16.64 -5.20
CA VAL A 209 -11.89 -16.37 -4.15
C VAL A 209 -13.04 -17.36 -4.22
N GLU A 210 -13.15 -18.23 -3.21
CA GLU A 210 -14.17 -19.26 -3.10
C GLU A 210 -14.98 -19.12 -1.80
N HIS A 211 -16.30 -19.00 -1.92
CA HIS A 211 -17.23 -18.90 -0.79
C HIS A 211 -16.86 -17.82 0.24
N SER A 212 -16.32 -16.69 -0.22
CA SER A 212 -15.73 -15.65 0.64
C SER A 212 -16.15 -14.24 0.20
N ALA A 213 -15.85 -13.24 1.03
CA ALA A 213 -16.27 -11.86 0.77
C ALA A 213 -15.08 -10.88 0.74
N ILE A 214 -15.08 -9.97 -0.22
CA ILE A 214 -14.15 -8.84 -0.28
C ILE A 214 -14.97 -7.55 -0.32
N ARG A 215 -14.66 -6.62 0.57
CA ARG A 215 -15.27 -5.30 0.62
C ARG A 215 -14.19 -4.23 0.64
N VAL A 216 -14.25 -3.32 -0.32
CA VAL A 216 -13.30 -2.22 -0.43
C VAL A 216 -14.04 -0.89 -0.46
N SER A 217 -13.60 0.05 0.37
CA SER A 217 -14.03 1.45 0.35
C SER A 217 -12.79 2.32 0.16
N VAL A 218 -12.73 3.05 -0.95
CA VAL A 218 -11.64 3.96 -1.28
C VAL A 218 -12.21 5.37 -1.36
N VAL A 219 -11.77 6.25 -0.46
CA VAL A 219 -12.26 7.62 -0.39
C VAL A 219 -11.07 8.60 -0.40
N TYR A 220 -11.10 9.61 -1.25
CA TYR A 220 -10.03 10.61 -1.33
C TYR A 220 -8.62 10.01 -1.53
N ALA A 221 -8.50 8.97 -2.37
CA ALA A 221 -7.22 8.37 -2.72
C ALA A 221 -6.62 8.98 -3.99
N CYS A 222 -5.29 8.99 -4.09
CA CYS A 222 -4.56 9.41 -5.28
C CYS A 222 -4.96 10.80 -5.81
N ASN A 223 -5.39 11.72 -4.95
CA ASN A 223 -5.69 13.08 -5.38
C ASN A 223 -4.39 13.80 -5.71
N VAL A 224 -4.36 14.39 -6.90
CA VAL A 224 -3.17 15.05 -7.43
C VAL A 224 -3.46 16.53 -7.59
N LYS A 225 -2.77 17.33 -6.78
CA LYS A 225 -2.73 18.78 -6.91
C LYS A 225 -1.36 19.17 -7.48
N THR A 226 -1.30 19.28 -8.80
CA THR A 226 -0.06 19.55 -9.55
C THR A 226 -0.27 20.62 -10.62
N GLU A 227 0.81 21.25 -11.08
CA GLU A 227 0.79 22.12 -12.27
C GLU A 227 0.91 21.27 -13.54
N THR A 228 1.83 20.30 -13.52
CA THR A 228 2.07 19.37 -14.63
C THR A 228 2.01 17.91 -14.17
N MET A 229 1.50 17.06 -15.06
CA MET A 229 1.57 15.61 -14.90
C MET A 229 2.06 14.98 -16.21
N HIS A 230 3.08 14.15 -16.08
CA HIS A 230 3.60 13.32 -17.15
C HIS A 230 3.44 11.86 -16.76
N ALA A 231 2.56 11.16 -17.46
CA ALA A 231 2.44 9.71 -17.39
C ALA A 231 2.92 9.14 -18.72
N PHE A 232 3.91 8.27 -18.67
CA PHE A 232 4.41 7.57 -19.84
C PHE A 232 3.82 6.16 -19.88
N GLY A 233 3.64 5.62 -21.07
CA GLY A 233 3.15 4.26 -21.27
C GLY A 233 3.64 3.72 -22.60
N ASN A 234 3.95 2.43 -22.61
CA ASN A 234 4.17 1.61 -23.81
C ASN A 234 3.03 0.58 -23.85
N PRO A 235 2.61 0.01 -25.00
CA PRO A 235 1.69 -1.13 -25.07
C PRO A 235 1.84 -2.22 -24.00
N ASP A 236 3.05 -2.48 -23.51
CA ASP A 236 3.36 -3.54 -22.54
C ASP A 236 3.55 -3.02 -21.09
N SER A 237 3.45 -1.71 -20.83
CA SER A 237 3.59 -1.13 -19.49
C SER A 237 2.63 0.04 -19.26
N SER A 238 1.95 0.02 -18.11
CA SER A 238 0.92 1.01 -17.78
C SER A 238 1.35 1.90 -16.61
N SER A 239 1.00 3.19 -16.71
CA SER A 239 1.03 4.12 -15.58
C SER A 239 -0.40 4.38 -15.14
N SER A 240 -0.73 4.09 -13.89
CA SER A 240 -2.05 4.32 -13.30
C SER A 240 -1.93 5.19 -12.03
N LEU A 241 -2.98 5.87 -11.60
CA LEU A 241 -2.97 6.49 -10.26
C LEU A 241 -3.43 5.49 -9.20
N LEU A 242 -4.49 4.76 -9.53
CA LEU A 242 -4.96 3.57 -8.85
C LEU A 242 -5.10 2.51 -9.95
N GLU A 243 -4.42 1.38 -9.82
CA GLU A 243 -4.56 0.31 -10.80
C GLU A 243 -5.84 -0.48 -10.58
N ASN A 244 -5.97 -1.12 -9.41
CA ASN A 244 -7.12 -1.96 -9.06
C ASN A 244 -7.60 -1.69 -7.63
N ALA A 245 -8.90 -1.46 -7.45
CA ALA A 245 -9.49 -1.51 -6.11
C ALA A 245 -9.56 -2.95 -5.58
N VAL A 246 -9.78 -3.93 -6.47
CA VAL A 246 -9.76 -5.36 -6.19
C VAL A 246 -9.20 -6.07 -7.42
N ALA A 247 -8.03 -6.68 -7.33
CA ALA A 247 -7.44 -7.56 -8.34
C ALA A 247 -7.70 -9.02 -7.93
N LEU A 248 -8.17 -9.83 -8.89
CA LEU A 248 -8.57 -11.24 -8.68
C LEU A 248 -8.26 -12.08 -9.91
N SER A 249 -7.73 -13.30 -9.69
CA SER A 249 -7.55 -14.27 -10.78
C SER A 249 -8.84 -15.03 -11.12
N SER A 250 -9.66 -15.37 -10.11
CA SER A 250 -10.96 -16.02 -10.31
C SER A 250 -11.93 -15.82 -9.14
N LEU A 251 -13.23 -15.89 -9.44
CA LEU A 251 -14.31 -15.77 -8.46
C LEU A 251 -15.28 -16.95 -8.63
N THR A 252 -15.40 -17.78 -7.59
CA THR A 252 -16.22 -19.01 -7.63
C THR A 252 -17.09 -19.16 -6.38
N GLY A 253 -18.06 -20.08 -6.44
CA GLY A 253 -18.97 -20.33 -5.32
C GLY A 253 -19.94 -19.17 -5.06
N SER A 254 -20.35 -19.00 -3.79
CA SER A 254 -21.24 -17.91 -3.35
C SER A 254 -20.46 -16.68 -2.89
N SER A 255 -19.36 -16.35 -3.56
CA SER A 255 -18.49 -15.23 -3.21
C SER A 255 -19.10 -13.87 -3.56
N VAL A 256 -18.71 -12.84 -2.79
CA VAL A 256 -19.19 -11.46 -2.98
C VAL A 256 -17.99 -10.52 -3.02
N VAL A 257 -17.94 -9.65 -4.03
CA VAL A 257 -16.94 -8.58 -4.13
C VAL A 257 -17.69 -7.26 -4.28
N GLU A 258 -17.48 -6.35 -3.33
CA GLU A 258 -18.07 -5.02 -3.32
C GLU A 258 -16.93 -4.00 -3.27
N ALA A 259 -16.88 -3.09 -4.24
CA ALA A 259 -15.91 -1.99 -4.27
C ALA A 259 -16.64 -0.66 -4.43
N GLU A 260 -16.44 0.25 -3.48
CA GLU A 260 -16.93 1.61 -3.51
C GLU A 260 -15.75 2.58 -3.61
N VAL A 261 -15.62 3.27 -4.74
CA VAL A 261 -14.53 4.23 -4.99
C VAL A 261 -15.13 5.62 -5.16
N GLN A 262 -14.79 6.53 -4.26
CA GLN A 262 -15.30 7.90 -4.22
C GLN A 262 -14.17 8.92 -4.15
N HIS A 263 -14.29 10.01 -4.91
CA HIS A 263 -13.34 11.12 -4.87
C HIS A 263 -11.86 10.71 -5.08
N THR A 264 -11.63 9.70 -5.91
CA THR A 264 -10.29 9.19 -6.25
C THR A 264 -9.77 9.85 -7.52
N ALA A 265 -8.46 10.06 -7.61
CA ALA A 265 -7.79 10.62 -8.80
C ALA A 265 -8.34 11.99 -9.24
N ASN A 266 -8.74 12.85 -8.29
CA ASN A 266 -9.13 14.21 -8.65
C ASN A 266 -7.91 15.07 -8.99
N PHE A 267 -8.02 15.80 -10.09
CA PHE A 267 -7.01 16.74 -10.55
C PHE A 267 -7.45 18.18 -10.29
N LYS A 268 -6.54 18.99 -9.73
CA LYS A 268 -6.74 20.43 -9.61
C LYS A 268 -5.52 21.18 -10.12
N GLY A 269 -5.71 21.93 -11.22
CA GLY A 269 -4.69 22.83 -11.79
C GLY A 269 -3.81 22.22 -12.89
N VAL A 270 -4.20 21.09 -13.50
CA VAL A 270 -3.30 20.24 -14.29
C VAL A 270 -3.32 20.53 -15.78
N GLN A 271 -2.13 20.67 -16.37
CA GLN A 271 -1.87 20.40 -17.78
C GLN A 271 -1.34 18.97 -17.92
N CYS A 272 -2.14 18.06 -18.50
CA CYS A 272 -1.79 16.64 -18.66
C CYS A 272 -1.17 16.39 -20.03
N ASN A 273 0.07 15.89 -20.06
CA ASN A 273 0.75 15.48 -21.28
C ASN A 273 0.97 13.96 -21.25
N VAL A 274 0.05 13.22 -21.87
CA VAL A 274 0.21 11.77 -22.07
C VAL A 274 1.06 11.57 -23.33
N THR A 275 2.25 11.01 -23.17
CA THR A 275 3.13 10.69 -24.30
C THR A 275 3.16 9.17 -24.46
N GLN A 276 2.46 8.67 -25.47
CA GLN A 276 2.51 7.26 -25.84
C GLN A 276 3.78 7.02 -26.67
N PHE A 277 4.70 6.20 -26.17
CA PHE A 277 5.81 5.73 -27.00
C PHE A 277 5.30 4.63 -27.91
N VAL A 278 5.08 4.94 -29.18
CA VAL A 278 4.87 3.93 -30.22
C VAL A 278 6.26 3.48 -30.67
N GLY A 279 6.74 2.35 -30.14
CA GLY A 279 8.00 1.76 -30.57
C GLY A 279 8.01 1.48 -32.07
N SER A 280 9.08 1.90 -32.74
CA SER A 280 9.40 1.60 -34.15
C SER A 280 10.39 0.46 -34.27
#